data_AF-A0A1Q7DMI8-F1
#
_entry.id   AF-A0A1Q7DMI8-F1
#
_cell.length_a   1.000
_cell.length_b   1.000
_cell.length_c   1.000
_cell.angle_alpha   90.00
_cell.angle_beta   90.00
_cell.angle_gamma   90.00
#
_symmetry.space_group_name_H-M   'P 1'
#
loop_
_entity.id
_entity.type
_entity.pdbx_description
1 polymer ?
#
loop_
_entity_poly.entity_id
_entity_poly.type
_entity_poly.pdbx_seq_one_letter_code
_entity_poly.pdbx_strand_id
1 'polypeptide(L)'
;MVTRTVFTNVYVIRVGPPSAAPKQGQMQGVASSLTVVMSLCDAQFMDWLTLNANLKYALLSFHDYQKSVAPADPTCPSTNEPGIIGPAQVEARWGFTKS
;
A
#
# COMPACT_ATOMS: atom_id res chain seq x y z
N MET A 1 -15.81 4.45 -10.54
CA MET A 1 -14.84 4.03 -9.49
C MET A 1 -13.45 4.37 -10.02
N VAL A 2 -12.67 5.17 -9.31
CA VAL A 2 -11.29 5.50 -9.70
C VAL A 2 -10.35 4.50 -9.04
N THR A 3 -9.36 3.99 -9.78
CA THR A 3 -8.30 3.13 -9.25
C THR A 3 -6.97 3.76 -9.60
N ARG A 4 -6.10 3.93 -8.61
CA ARG A 4 -4.74 4.46 -8.79
C ARG A 4 -3.74 3.50 -8.13
N THR A 5 -2.56 3.40 -8.73
CA THR A 5 -1.42 2.74 -8.08
C THR A 5 -0.81 3.71 -7.09
N VAL A 6 -0.88 3.39 -5.80
CA VAL A 6 -0.44 4.29 -4.72
C VAL A 6 0.99 3.99 -4.26
N PHE A 7 1.35 2.72 -4.18
CA PHE A 7 2.69 2.27 -3.82
C PHE A 7 3.20 1.29 -4.87
N THR A 8 4.46 1.46 -5.26
CA THR A 8 5.19 0.53 -6.14
C THR A 8 6.36 -0.07 -5.38
N ASN A 9 6.79 -1.28 -5.75
CA ASN A 9 7.93 -1.96 -5.12
C ASN A 9 7.76 -2.17 -3.60
N VAL A 10 6.54 -2.48 -3.16
CA VAL A 10 6.26 -2.74 -1.74
C VAL A 10 7.01 -4.00 -1.30
N TYR A 11 7.90 -3.86 -0.32
CA TYR A 11 8.72 -4.96 0.17
C TYR A 11 7.94 -5.79 1.21
N VAL A 12 7.50 -6.98 0.82
CA VAL A 12 6.71 -7.87 1.69
C VAL A 12 7.65 -8.77 2.49
N ILE A 13 7.58 -8.70 3.83
CA ILE A 13 8.38 -9.55 4.73
C ILE A 13 7.60 -10.76 5.25
N ARG A 14 6.27 -10.69 5.27
CA ARG A 14 5.42 -11.80 5.68
C ARG A 14 4.10 -11.76 4.94
N VAL A 15 3.65 -12.94 4.53
CA VAL A 15 2.31 -13.17 4.02
C VAL A 15 1.55 -13.98 5.07
N GLY A 16 0.40 -13.47 5.51
CA GLY A 16 -0.47 -14.16 6.45
C GLY A 16 -1.15 -15.36 5.81
N PRO A 17 -1.66 -16.30 6.65
CA PRO A 17 -2.37 -17.45 6.13
C PRO A 17 -3.56 -17.01 5.25
N PRO A 18 -3.93 -17.80 4.24
CA PRO A 18 -5.12 -17.51 3.45
C PRO A 18 -6.34 -17.45 4.35
N SER A 19 -7.31 -16.59 4.04
CA SER A 19 -8.48 -16.41 4.92
C SER A 19 -9.19 -17.75 5.13
N ALA A 20 -9.27 -18.21 6.37
CA ALA A 20 -9.82 -19.53 6.71
C ALA A 20 -11.34 -19.68 6.49
N ALA A 21 -12.05 -18.58 6.17
CA ALA A 21 -13.47 -18.60 5.89
C ALA A 21 -13.69 -18.62 4.36
N PRO A 22 -14.07 -19.76 3.76
CA PRO A 22 -14.50 -19.77 2.37
C PRO A 22 -15.85 -19.05 2.30
N LYS A 23 -15.86 -17.76 1.93
CA LYS A 23 -17.07 -17.18 1.35
C LYS A 23 -17.26 -17.83 -0.01
N GLN A 24 -18.41 -18.46 -0.25
CA GLN A 24 -18.75 -19.06 -1.54
C GLN A 24 -18.39 -18.07 -2.67
N GLY A 25 -17.47 -18.47 -3.55
CA GLY A 25 -17.00 -17.66 -4.68
C GLY A 25 -15.64 -16.96 -4.51
N GLN A 26 -14.94 -17.07 -3.37
CA GLN A 26 -13.55 -16.60 -3.26
C GLN A 26 -12.55 -17.66 -3.72
N MET A 27 -11.59 -17.24 -4.55
CA MET A 27 -10.49 -18.05 -5.06
C MET A 27 -9.65 -18.61 -3.90
N GLN A 28 -9.44 -19.93 -3.86
CA GLN A 28 -8.58 -20.57 -2.86
C GLN A 28 -7.14 -20.03 -2.98
N GLY A 29 -6.52 -19.68 -1.84
CA GLY A 29 -5.14 -19.19 -1.79
C GLY A 29 -4.98 -17.67 -1.67
N VAL A 30 -6.06 -16.89 -1.51
CA VAL A 30 -5.96 -15.45 -1.25
C VAL A 30 -5.40 -15.23 0.17
N ALA A 31 -4.17 -14.71 0.25
CA ALA A 31 -3.56 -14.27 1.50
C ALA A 31 -4.44 -13.23 2.21
N SER A 32 -4.68 -13.41 3.51
CA SER A 32 -5.56 -12.51 4.27
C SER A 32 -4.86 -11.29 4.85
N SER A 33 -3.54 -11.31 4.96
CA SER A 33 -2.74 -10.19 5.46
C SER A 33 -1.35 -10.15 4.84
N LEU A 34 -0.79 -8.94 4.75
CA LEU A 34 0.58 -8.69 4.32
C LEU A 34 1.28 -7.86 5.39
N THR A 35 2.53 -8.20 5.69
CA THR A 35 3.42 -7.34 6.47
C THR A 35 4.49 -6.81 5.53
N VAL A 36 4.64 -5.49 5.51
CA VAL A 36 5.41 -4.76 4.51
C VAL A 36 6.40 -3.81 5.18
N VAL A 37 7.55 -3.60 4.55
CA VAL A 37 8.54 -2.60 4.94
C VAL A 37 8.31 -1.35 4.12
N MET A 38 8.24 -0.21 4.82
CA MET A 38 7.94 1.09 4.25
C MET A 38 8.59 2.19 5.09
N SER A 39 8.74 3.37 4.49
CA SER A 39 9.14 4.57 5.23
C SER A 39 8.04 4.97 6.23
N LEU A 40 8.40 5.72 7.28
CA LEU A 40 7.43 6.24 8.25
C LEU A 40 6.32 7.06 7.56
N CYS A 41 6.69 7.84 6.55
CA CYS A 41 5.73 8.63 5.81
C CYS A 41 4.73 7.75 5.04
N ASP A 42 5.22 6.77 4.28
CA ASP A 42 4.36 5.88 3.53
C ASP A 42 3.43 5.08 4.45
N ALA A 43 3.88 4.75 5.66
CA ALA A 43 3.05 4.10 6.67
C ALA A 43 1.82 4.94 7.06
N GLN A 44 1.99 6.24 7.29
CA GLN A 44 0.86 7.12 7.63
C GLN A 44 -0.16 7.23 6.49
N PHE A 45 0.31 7.26 5.24
CA PHE A 45 -0.60 7.19 4.08
C PHE A 45 -1.27 5.83 3.94
N MET A 46 -0.53 4.73 4.20
CA MET A 46 -1.06 3.37 4.18
C MET A 46 -2.17 3.20 5.23
N ASP A 47 -1.99 3.72 6.43
CA ASP A 47 -2.99 3.68 7.50
C ASP A 47 -4.26 4.42 7.07
N TRP A 48 -4.13 5.62 6.52
CA TRP A 48 -5.28 6.37 6.00
C TRP A 48 -6.00 5.60 4.89
N LEU A 49 -5.27 5.04 3.92
CA LEU A 49 -5.83 4.29 2.80
C LEU A 49 -6.50 2.98 3.26
N THR A 50 -5.95 2.30 4.26
CA THR A 50 -6.54 1.07 4.82
C THR A 50 -7.91 1.34 5.45
N LEU A 51 -8.09 2.53 6.04
CA LEU A 51 -9.35 2.94 6.65
C LEU A 51 -10.39 3.49 5.65
N ASN A 52 -9.93 4.13 4.56
CA ASN A 52 -10.79 4.92 3.68
C ASN A 52 -10.92 4.37 2.24
N ALA A 53 -10.14 3.36 1.86
CA ALA A 53 -10.12 2.81 0.51
C ALA A 53 -10.10 1.27 0.50
N ASN A 54 -10.42 0.69 -0.67
CA ASN A 54 -10.28 -0.74 -0.90
C ASN A 54 -8.91 -1.02 -1.54
N LEU A 55 -7.95 -1.45 -0.72
CA LEU A 55 -6.61 -1.77 -1.19
C LEU A 55 -6.58 -3.14 -1.89
N LYS A 56 -5.99 -3.16 -3.08
CA LYS A 56 -5.71 -4.38 -3.84
C LYS A 56 -4.22 -4.46 -4.11
N TYR A 57 -3.66 -5.64 -3.94
CA TYR A 57 -2.24 -5.92 -4.17
C TYR A 57 -2.12 -6.79 -5.42
N ALA A 58 -1.23 -6.38 -6.32
CA ALA A 58 -0.92 -7.13 -7.54
C ALA A 58 0.57 -7.44 -7.57
N LEU A 59 0.91 -8.73 -7.63
CA LEU A 59 2.27 -9.16 -7.94
C LEU A 59 2.40 -9.25 -9.46
N LEU A 60 3.21 -8.37 -10.05
CA LEU A 60 3.45 -8.39 -11.50
C LEU A 60 4.40 -9.53 -11.88
N SER A 61 5.56 -9.60 -11.23
CA SER A 61 6.52 -10.71 -11.33
C SER A 61 7.35 -10.79 -10.06
N PHE A 62 7.68 -12.00 -9.62
CA PHE A 62 8.59 -12.18 -8.49
C PHE A 62 10.04 -11.80 -8.84
N HIS A 63 10.38 -11.73 -10.12
CA HIS A 63 11.69 -11.24 -10.57
C HIS A 63 11.82 -9.72 -10.49
N ASP A 64 10.70 -9.00 -10.38
CA ASP A 64 10.67 -7.53 -10.35
C ASP A 64 10.88 -6.96 -8.94
N TYR A 65 11.03 -7.81 -7.92
CA TYR A 65 11.45 -7.36 -6.60
C TYR A 65 12.86 -6.78 -6.71
N GLN A 66 12.95 -5.45 -6.60
CA GLN A 66 14.24 -4.77 -6.50
C GLN A 66 15.00 -5.34 -5.29
N LYS A 67 16.28 -5.65 -5.49
CA LYS A 67 17.14 -6.17 -4.43
C LYS A 67 17.36 -5.17 -3.29
N SER A 68 17.11 -3.89 -3.53
CA SER A 68 17.20 -2.85 -2.50
C SER A 68 15.85 -2.21 -2.24
N VAL A 69 15.68 -1.73 -1.01
CA VAL A 69 14.54 -0.88 -0.62
C VAL A 69 14.57 0.40 -1.46
N ALA A 70 13.40 0.84 -1.92
CA ALA A 70 13.27 2.09 -2.64
C ALA A 70 13.79 3.26 -1.77
N PRO A 71 14.42 4.28 -2.38
CA PRO A 71 14.83 5.46 -1.62
C PRO A 71 13.62 6.14 -0.98
N ALA A 72 13.85 6.79 0.17
CA ALA A 72 12.80 7.57 0.83
C ALA A 72 12.24 8.64 -0.11
N ASP A 73 10.92 8.86 -0.05
CA ASP A 73 10.26 9.91 -0.83
C ASP A 73 10.83 11.28 -0.41
N PRO A 74 11.45 12.06 -1.33
CA PRO A 74 12.04 13.35 -0.99
C PRO A 74 10.99 14.40 -0.57
N THR A 75 9.72 14.22 -0.97
CA THR A 75 8.61 15.06 -0.50
C THR A 75 8.19 14.71 0.93
N CYS A 76 8.74 13.62 1.47
CA CYS A 76 8.40 13.10 2.78
C CYS A 76 9.63 12.58 3.54
N PRO A 77 10.51 13.49 4.02
CA PRO A 77 11.73 13.12 4.73
C PRO A 77 11.40 12.34 6.00
N SER A 78 12.12 11.25 6.27
CA SER A 78 11.89 10.39 7.46
C SER A 78 12.05 11.12 8.81
N THR A 79 12.65 12.31 8.82
CA THR A 79 12.84 13.17 10.00
C THR A 79 11.76 14.21 10.18
N ASN A 80 10.93 14.45 9.15
CA ASN A 80 9.81 15.38 9.24
C ASN A 80 8.55 14.53 9.29
N GLU A 81 7.95 14.45 10.47
CA GLU A 81 6.64 13.82 10.62
C GLU A 81 5.65 14.56 9.71
N PRO A 82 4.99 13.87 8.77
CA PRO A 82 3.85 14.47 8.10
C PRO A 82 2.84 14.85 9.18
N GLY A 83 2.26 16.05 9.07
CA GLY A 83 1.04 16.34 9.82
C GLY A 83 -0.03 15.29 9.51
N ILE A 84 -1.10 15.24 10.32
CA ILE A 84 -2.19 14.27 10.18
C ILE A 84 -2.57 14.09 8.69
N ILE A 85 -2.37 12.87 8.17
CA ILE A 85 -2.71 12.53 6.80
C ILE A 85 -4.24 12.53 6.68
N GLY A 86 -4.75 13.38 5.78
CA GLY A 86 -6.16 13.51 5.49
C GLY A 86 -6.43 13.49 3.99
N PRO A 87 -7.71 13.71 3.60
CA PRO A 87 -8.14 13.68 2.20
C PRO A 87 -7.32 14.61 1.30
N ALA A 88 -6.95 15.80 1.79
CA ALA A 88 -6.19 16.79 1.00
C ALA A 88 -4.77 16.32 0.66
N GLN A 89 -4.07 15.68 1.60
CA GLN A 89 -2.72 15.15 1.40
C GLN A 89 -2.74 13.98 0.42
N VAL A 90 -3.72 13.09 0.56
CA VAL A 90 -3.91 11.94 -0.34
C VAL A 90 -4.24 12.40 -1.76
N GLU A 91 -5.13 13.39 -1.89
CA GLU A 91 -5.47 13.98 -3.19
C GLU A 91 -4.28 14.70 -3.82
N ALA A 92 -3.49 15.43 -3.03
CA ALA A 92 -2.29 16.09 -3.52
C ALA A 92 -1.25 15.08 -4.05
N ARG A 93 -1.11 13.92 -3.39
CA ARG A 93 -0.13 12.89 -3.75
C ARG A 93 -0.54 12.08 -4.98
N TRP A 94 -1.81 11.67 -5.09
CA TRP A 94 -2.25 10.74 -6.15
C TRP A 94 -3.38 11.22 -7.06
N GLY A 95 -4.03 12.35 -6.77
CA GLY A 95 -5.04 12.93 -7.65
C GLY A 95 -6.21 11.99 -7.93
N PHE A 96 -6.85 11.44 -6.90
CA PHE A 96 -7.99 10.54 -7.05
C PHE A 96 -9.22 11.24 -7.64
N THR A 97 -9.36 12.54 -7.46
CA THR A 97 -10.49 13.34 -7.97
C THR A 97 -10.18 14.05 -9.29
N LYS A 98 -8.91 14.12 -9.69
CA LYS A 98 -8.50 14.72 -10.98
C LYS A 98 -8.64 13.69 -12.11
N SER A 99 -9.38 14.07 -13.15
CA SER A 99 -9.65 13.27 -14.35
C SER A 99 -8.51 13.37 -15.35
#